data_AF-A0A6N7ZI39-F1
#
_entry.id   AF-A0A6N7ZI39-F1
#
_cell.length_a   1.000
_cell.length_b   1.000
_cell.length_c   1.000
_cell.angle_alpha   90.00
_cell.angle_beta   90.00
_cell.angle_gamma   90.00
#
_symmetry.space_group_name_H-M   'P 1'
#
loop_
_entity.id
_entity.type
_entity.pdbx_description
1 polymer ?
#
loop_
_entity_poly.entity_id
_entity_poly.type
_entity_poly.pdbx_seq_one_letter_code
_entity_poly.pdbx_strand_id
1 'polypeptide(L)'
;EDPVDDRVRALALWRAAVALAAGPGRRGAEEGPADDGPGRPGRAPREALAPEVPAAPVLGRLAAALGSVPVRDAVLVSLVPGTGDLADRTVRGADVDTGTGRAIAAIVDPAAGRAPDPSLTGPARAVLEAVVAHAPRGSAAPALALLALLAWWHGDGGRAVRRVEEALAEDPAHRLARLLASALDAGVPPGWVRADV
;
A
#
# COMPACT_ATOMS: atom_id res chain seq x y z
N GLU A 1 -22.24 -17.90 -5.49
CA GLU A 1 -21.43 -16.78 -5.98
C GLU A 1 -20.14 -17.34 -6.54
N ASP A 2 -19.61 -16.76 -7.62
CA ASP A 2 -18.34 -17.20 -8.21
C ASP A 2 -17.19 -16.61 -7.36
N PRO A 3 -16.33 -17.45 -6.74
CA PRO A 3 -15.24 -16.97 -5.89
C PRO A 3 -14.22 -16.09 -6.64
N VAL A 4 -14.12 -16.18 -7.96
CA VAL A 4 -13.26 -15.30 -8.76
C VAL A 4 -13.90 -13.92 -8.90
N ASP A 5 -15.20 -13.85 -9.17
CA ASP A 5 -15.94 -12.59 -9.29
C ASP A 5 -15.88 -11.78 -7.99
N ASP A 6 -15.99 -12.43 -6.84
CA ASP A 6 -15.90 -11.77 -5.54
C ASP A 6 -14.52 -11.16 -5.29
N ARG A 7 -13.46 -11.86 -5.69
CA ARG A 7 -12.08 -11.33 -5.61
C ARG A 7 -11.90 -10.14 -6.55
N VAL A 8 -12.40 -10.23 -7.78
CA VAL A 8 -12.35 -9.12 -8.77
C VAL A 8 -13.10 -7.90 -8.23
N ARG A 9 -14.28 -8.09 -7.66
CA ARG A 9 -15.05 -7.02 -6.99
C ARG A 9 -14.29 -6.41 -5.82
N ALA A 10 -13.60 -7.23 -5.02
CA ALA A 10 -12.77 -6.73 -3.92
C ALA A 10 -11.60 -5.86 -4.40
N LEU A 11 -10.91 -6.25 -5.48
CA LEU A 11 -9.86 -5.42 -6.08
C LEU A 11 -10.41 -4.11 -6.65
N ALA A 12 -11.59 -4.16 -7.27
CA ALA A 12 -12.28 -2.96 -7.75
C ALA A 12 -12.67 -2.02 -6.59
N LEU A 13 -13.19 -2.58 -5.49
CA LEU A 13 -13.51 -1.84 -4.27
C LEU A 13 -12.29 -1.16 -3.66
N TRP A 14 -11.16 -1.88 -3.62
CA TRP A 14 -9.87 -1.33 -3.20
C TRP A 14 -9.46 -0.13 -4.05
N ARG A 15 -9.46 -0.26 -5.37
CA ARG A 15 -9.08 0.82 -6.30
C ARG A 15 -9.98 2.04 -6.13
N ALA A 16 -11.29 1.84 -5.96
CA ALA A 16 -12.24 2.93 -5.72
C ALA A 16 -11.94 3.65 -4.39
N ALA A 17 -11.64 2.91 -3.31
CA ALA A 17 -11.28 3.50 -2.03
C ALA A 17 -9.96 4.29 -2.09
N VAL A 18 -8.95 3.78 -2.80
CA VAL A 18 -7.67 4.49 -3.01
C VAL A 18 -7.87 5.76 -3.83
N ALA A 19 -8.68 5.70 -4.88
CA ALA A 19 -9.00 6.87 -5.70
C ALA A 19 -9.75 7.95 -4.90
N LEU A 20 -10.68 7.55 -4.04
CA LEU A 20 -11.37 8.45 -3.10
C LEU A 20 -10.38 9.14 -2.16
N ALA A 21 -9.50 8.35 -1.53
CA ALA A 21 -8.50 8.87 -0.60
C ALA A 21 -7.44 9.76 -1.28
N ALA A 22 -7.17 9.56 -2.57
CA ALA A 22 -6.26 10.42 -3.33
C ALA A 22 -6.81 11.85 -3.47
N GLY A 23 -8.15 11.99 -3.54
CA GLY A 23 -8.84 13.26 -3.73
C GLY A 23 -8.51 13.93 -5.07
N PRO A 24 -9.24 14.98 -5.45
CA PRO A 24 -9.01 15.71 -6.70
C PRO A 24 -7.70 16.54 -6.73
N GLY A 25 -6.93 16.62 -5.62
CA GLY A 25 -5.93 17.68 -5.41
C GLY A 25 -4.45 17.31 -5.47
N ARG A 26 -4.06 16.07 -5.78
CA ARG A 26 -2.64 15.64 -5.67
C ARG A 26 -1.89 15.49 -7.00
N ARG A 27 -2.54 15.75 -8.13
CA ARG A 27 -1.88 15.82 -9.45
C ARG A 27 -1.51 17.26 -9.75
N GLY A 28 -0.32 17.70 -9.35
CA GLY A 28 0.20 19.02 -9.74
C GLY A 28 0.93 19.76 -8.63
N ALA A 29 2.07 19.22 -8.21
CA ALA A 29 3.13 20.00 -7.57
C ALA A 29 4.43 19.72 -8.32
N GLU A 30 4.45 20.06 -9.61
CA GLU A 30 5.72 20.39 -10.26
C GLU A 30 6.01 21.85 -9.89
N GLU A 31 7.00 22.02 -9.01
CA GLU A 31 7.56 23.31 -8.64
C GLU A 31 8.22 23.93 -9.87
N GLY A 32 7.50 24.83 -10.53
CA GLY A 32 8.12 25.81 -11.43
C GLY A 32 9.01 26.76 -10.62
N PRO A 33 10.10 27.28 -11.21
CA PRO A 33 11.08 28.07 -10.48
C PRO A 33 10.44 29.33 -9.89
N ALA A 34 10.70 29.56 -8.60
CA ALA A 34 10.25 30.74 -7.87
C ALA A 34 10.84 32.01 -8.49
N ASP A 35 9.98 32.83 -9.09
CA ASP A 35 10.26 34.21 -9.42
C ASP A 35 9.83 35.08 -8.21
N ASP A 36 10.82 35.48 -7.40
CA ASP A 36 10.63 36.27 -6.19
C ASP A 36 10.39 37.75 -6.52
N GLY A 37 9.14 38.08 -6.84
CA GLY A 37 8.65 39.46 -6.89
C GLY A 37 8.01 39.88 -5.55
N PRO A 38 8.39 40.99 -4.92
CA PRO A 38 7.82 41.41 -3.65
C PRO A 38 6.46 42.09 -3.88
N GLY A 39 5.37 41.47 -3.42
CA GLY A 39 4.09 42.19 -3.28
C GLY A 39 2.79 41.45 -3.57
N ARG A 40 2.66 40.14 -3.27
CA ARG A 40 1.33 39.51 -3.24
C ARG A 40 0.90 39.16 -1.80
N PRO A 41 -0.36 39.48 -1.42
CA PRO A 41 -0.88 39.09 -0.12
C PRO A 41 -0.85 37.57 0.02
N GLY A 42 -0.41 37.10 1.18
CA GLY A 42 -0.18 35.70 1.50
C GLY A 42 -1.35 34.82 1.10
N ARG A 43 -1.09 33.87 0.20
CA ARG A 43 -2.00 32.76 -0.07
C ARG A 43 -2.22 32.04 1.26
N ALA A 44 -3.43 32.10 1.80
CA ALA A 44 -3.81 31.35 2.98
C ALA A 44 -3.39 29.87 2.80
N PRO A 45 -2.90 29.18 3.86
CA PRO A 45 -2.60 27.76 3.79
C PRO A 45 -3.83 27.07 3.21
N ARG A 46 -3.65 26.38 2.08
CA ARG A 46 -4.70 25.51 1.55
C ARG A 46 -4.96 24.49 2.66
N GLU A 47 -6.07 24.61 3.37
CA GLU A 47 -6.54 23.58 4.29
C GLU A 47 -6.54 22.28 3.49
N ALA A 48 -5.59 21.40 3.79
CA ALA A 48 -5.56 20.08 3.20
C ALA A 48 -6.85 19.41 3.68
N LEU A 49 -7.87 19.34 2.81
CA LEU A 49 -9.05 18.54 3.10
C LEU A 49 -8.56 17.16 3.54
N ALA A 50 -8.97 16.76 4.74
CA ALA A 50 -8.66 15.43 5.24
C ALA A 50 -9.08 14.41 4.16
N PRO A 51 -8.26 13.37 3.90
CA PRO A 51 -8.61 12.38 2.91
C PRO A 51 -10.00 11.82 3.20
N GLU A 52 -10.86 11.76 2.19
CA GLU A 52 -12.19 11.18 2.34
C GLU A 52 -12.04 9.70 2.72
N VAL A 53 -12.52 9.35 3.91
CA VAL A 53 -12.45 7.99 4.44
C VAL A 53 -13.63 7.19 3.86
N PRO A 54 -13.39 5.98 3.32
CA PRO A 54 -14.48 5.12 2.85
C PRO A 54 -15.50 4.82 3.97
N ALA A 55 -16.77 4.66 3.60
CA ALA A 55 -17.82 4.31 4.57
C ALA A 55 -17.51 2.98 5.30
N ALA A 56 -17.92 2.87 6.57
CA ALA A 56 -17.62 1.69 7.41
C ALA A 56 -17.95 0.32 6.77
N PRO A 57 -19.07 0.12 6.04
CA PRO A 57 -19.34 -1.14 5.35
C PRO A 57 -18.33 -1.46 4.24
N VAL A 58 -17.75 -0.45 3.59
CA VAL A 58 -16.66 -0.63 2.62
C VAL A 58 -15.40 -1.10 3.33
N LEU A 59 -15.04 -0.47 4.46
CA LEU A 59 -13.87 -0.84 5.24
C LEU A 59 -13.98 -2.27 5.80
N GLY A 60 -15.14 -2.68 6.29
CA GLY A 60 -15.37 -4.06 6.74
C GLY A 60 -15.26 -5.09 5.61
N ARG A 61 -15.77 -4.78 4.41
CA ARG A 61 -15.59 -5.65 3.24
C ARG A 61 -14.13 -5.74 2.78
N LEU A 62 -13.40 -4.63 2.83
CA LEU A 62 -11.96 -4.64 2.53
C LEU A 62 -11.18 -5.45 3.55
N ALA A 63 -11.47 -5.31 4.85
CA ALA A 63 -10.84 -6.11 5.92
C ALA A 63 -11.04 -7.62 5.66
N ALA A 64 -12.28 -8.03 5.39
CA ALA A 64 -12.59 -9.42 5.08
C ALA A 64 -11.88 -9.90 3.80
N ALA A 65 -11.90 -9.10 2.74
CA ALA A 65 -11.31 -9.48 1.46
C ALA A 65 -9.77 -9.61 1.51
N LEU A 66 -9.09 -8.79 2.31
CA LEU A 66 -7.64 -8.88 2.50
C LEU A 66 -7.18 -10.17 3.18
N GLY A 67 -8.08 -10.91 3.83
CA GLY A 67 -7.80 -12.27 4.30
C GLY A 67 -7.53 -13.27 3.17
N SER A 68 -7.97 -12.97 1.94
CA SER A 68 -7.74 -13.79 0.75
C SER A 68 -6.36 -13.49 0.14
N VAL A 69 -5.52 -14.51 0.01
CA VAL A 69 -4.15 -14.37 -0.55
C VAL A 69 -4.15 -13.76 -1.96
N PRO A 70 -4.98 -14.21 -2.93
CA PRO A 70 -5.03 -13.58 -4.25
C PRO A 70 -5.42 -12.10 -4.24
N VAL A 71 -6.32 -11.69 -3.34
CA VAL A 71 -6.74 -10.29 -3.22
C VAL A 71 -5.63 -9.46 -2.60
N ARG A 72 -5.02 -9.94 -1.51
CA ARG A 72 -3.90 -9.26 -0.84
C ARG A 72 -2.72 -9.07 -1.79
N ASP A 73 -2.37 -10.10 -2.54
CA ASP A 73 -1.24 -10.05 -3.46
C ASP A 73 -1.56 -9.14 -4.65
N ALA A 74 -2.80 -9.13 -5.17
CA ALA A 74 -3.24 -8.16 -6.18
C ALA A 74 -3.22 -6.72 -5.67
N VAL A 75 -3.59 -6.49 -4.40
CA VAL A 75 -3.47 -5.18 -3.74
C VAL A 75 -2.00 -4.75 -3.70
N LEU A 76 -1.08 -5.62 -3.27
CA LEU A 76 0.36 -5.32 -3.28
C LEU A 76 0.85 -4.96 -4.69
N VAL A 77 0.53 -5.79 -5.69
CA VAL A 77 0.91 -5.55 -7.09
C VAL A 77 0.38 -4.21 -7.60
N SER A 78 -0.84 -3.83 -7.21
CA SER A 78 -1.45 -2.55 -7.61
C SER A 78 -0.71 -1.31 -7.09
N LEU A 79 0.16 -1.47 -6.09
CA LEU A 79 0.97 -0.40 -5.51
C LEU A 79 2.35 -0.27 -6.15
N VAL A 80 2.74 -1.24 -6.98
CA VAL A 80 4.01 -1.22 -7.70
C VAL A 80 3.82 -0.52 -9.05
N PRO A 81 4.58 0.55 -9.34
CA PRO A 81 4.50 1.24 -10.62
C PRO A 81 4.86 0.32 -11.80
N GLY A 82 4.14 0.47 -12.91
CA GLY A 82 4.45 -0.22 -14.17
C GLY A 82 4.03 -1.70 -14.22
N THR A 83 3.08 -2.12 -13.39
CA THR A 83 2.59 -3.51 -13.36
C THR A 83 1.41 -3.79 -14.32
N GLY A 84 0.85 -2.76 -14.96
CA GLY A 84 -0.21 -2.93 -15.97
C GLY A 84 -1.45 -3.65 -15.43
N ASP A 85 -1.93 -4.66 -16.14
CA ASP A 85 -3.05 -5.53 -15.78
C ASP A 85 -2.66 -6.68 -14.83
N LEU A 86 -1.45 -6.65 -14.26
CA LEU A 86 -0.97 -7.77 -13.46
C LEU A 86 -1.78 -8.00 -12.17
N ALA A 87 -2.26 -6.93 -11.52
CA ALA A 87 -3.15 -7.07 -10.37
C ALA A 87 -4.45 -7.78 -10.77
N ASP A 88 -4.97 -7.51 -11.97
CA ASP A 88 -6.17 -8.14 -12.53
C ASP A 88 -5.96 -9.62 -12.87
N ARG A 89 -4.76 -10.03 -13.32
CA ARG A 89 -4.42 -11.44 -13.49
C ARG A 89 -4.23 -12.15 -12.15
N THR A 90 -3.52 -11.51 -11.21
CA THR A 90 -3.24 -12.03 -9.86
C THR A 90 -4.54 -12.37 -9.11
N VAL A 91 -5.52 -11.45 -9.13
CA VAL A 91 -6.80 -11.66 -8.43
C VAL A 91 -7.63 -12.81 -9.03
N ARG A 92 -7.44 -13.08 -10.33
CA ARG A 92 -8.07 -14.20 -11.05
C ARG A 92 -7.29 -15.52 -10.91
N GLY A 93 -6.11 -15.50 -10.31
CA GLY A 93 -5.23 -16.67 -10.17
C GLY A 93 -4.49 -17.04 -11.46
N ALA A 94 -4.43 -16.14 -12.45
CA ALA A 94 -3.65 -16.33 -13.67
C ALA A 94 -2.23 -15.75 -13.50
N ASP A 95 -1.21 -16.45 -13.98
CA ASP A 95 0.20 -16.02 -14.00
C ASP A 95 0.76 -15.53 -12.64
N VAL A 96 0.29 -16.13 -11.54
CA VAL A 96 0.61 -15.69 -10.17
C VAL A 96 2.13 -15.70 -9.92
N ASP A 97 2.85 -16.73 -10.37
CA ASP A 97 4.27 -16.87 -10.05
C ASP A 97 5.16 -15.82 -10.75
N THR A 98 4.99 -15.61 -12.05
CA THR A 98 5.81 -14.67 -12.83
C THR A 98 5.47 -13.22 -12.47
N GLY A 99 4.18 -12.93 -12.26
CA GLY A 99 3.69 -11.61 -11.92
C GLY A 99 4.08 -11.15 -10.52
N THR A 100 3.70 -11.95 -9.53
CA THR A 100 4.04 -11.70 -8.13
C THR A 100 5.56 -11.64 -7.95
N GLY A 101 6.32 -12.49 -8.66
CA GLY A 101 7.78 -12.45 -8.69
C GLY A 101 8.33 -11.09 -9.15
N ARG A 102 7.79 -10.50 -10.23
CA ARG A 102 8.22 -9.16 -10.70
C ARG A 102 7.87 -8.04 -9.72
N ALA A 103 6.69 -8.11 -9.09
CA ALA A 103 6.29 -7.12 -8.09
C ALA A 103 7.18 -7.21 -6.84
N ILE A 104 7.48 -8.43 -6.37
CA ILE A 104 8.40 -8.65 -5.25
C ILE A 104 9.80 -8.15 -5.62
N ALA A 105 10.33 -8.50 -6.80
CA ALA A 105 11.64 -8.04 -7.26
C ALA A 105 11.72 -6.50 -7.29
N ALA A 106 10.69 -5.81 -7.77
CA ALA A 106 10.65 -4.35 -7.77
C ALA A 106 10.73 -3.71 -6.38
N ILE A 107 10.46 -4.46 -5.31
CA ILE A 107 10.53 -4.00 -3.92
C ILE A 107 11.86 -4.43 -3.27
N VAL A 108 12.28 -5.67 -3.45
CA VAL A 108 13.39 -6.28 -2.67
C VAL A 108 14.70 -6.44 -3.42
N ASP A 109 14.67 -6.54 -4.75
CA ASP A 109 15.86 -6.81 -5.57
C ASP A 109 16.64 -5.51 -5.81
N PRO A 110 17.94 -5.42 -5.43
CA PRO A 110 18.75 -4.24 -5.72
C PRO A 110 18.86 -3.90 -7.21
N ALA A 111 18.84 -4.89 -8.11
CA ALA A 111 18.98 -4.66 -9.54
C ALA A 111 17.69 -4.15 -10.21
N ALA A 112 16.54 -4.38 -9.58
CA ALA A 112 15.22 -4.02 -10.11
C ALA A 112 14.42 -3.10 -9.18
N GLY A 113 14.99 -2.74 -8.03
CA GLY A 113 14.35 -2.03 -6.95
C GLY A 113 13.89 -0.65 -7.39
N ARG A 114 12.64 -0.32 -7.11
CA ARG A 114 12.08 1.00 -7.37
C ARG A 114 11.71 1.68 -6.06
N ALA A 115 11.99 2.97 -5.96
CA ALA A 115 11.43 3.77 -4.89
C ALA A 115 9.89 3.75 -4.98
N PRO A 116 9.19 3.73 -3.84
CA PRO A 116 7.73 3.80 -3.83
C PRO A 116 7.26 5.15 -4.39
N ASP A 117 6.18 5.13 -5.16
CA ASP A 117 5.52 6.35 -5.63
C ASP A 117 4.61 6.91 -4.50
N PRO A 118 4.92 8.09 -3.91
CA PRO A 118 4.13 8.65 -2.81
C PRO A 118 2.70 8.99 -3.22
N SER A 119 2.46 9.27 -4.49
CA SER A 119 1.13 9.61 -5.02
C SER A 119 0.20 8.40 -5.05
N LEU A 120 0.76 7.19 -5.21
CA LEU A 120 0.03 5.92 -5.15
C LEU A 120 -0.04 5.37 -3.72
N THR A 121 1.08 5.36 -3.03
CA THR A 121 1.22 4.71 -1.73
C THR A 121 0.63 5.53 -0.58
N GLY A 122 0.60 6.86 -0.67
CA GLY A 122 0.00 7.74 0.34
C GLY A 122 -1.51 7.50 0.51
N PRO A 123 -2.31 7.53 -0.56
CA PRO A 123 -3.74 7.20 -0.49
C PRO A 123 -4.01 5.75 -0.06
N ALA A 124 -3.23 4.79 -0.56
CA ALA A 124 -3.34 3.39 -0.16
C ALA A 124 -3.09 3.17 1.33
N ARG A 125 -2.06 3.82 1.86
CA ARG A 125 -1.76 3.87 3.29
C ARG A 125 -2.93 4.41 4.11
N ALA A 126 -3.56 5.50 3.69
CA ALA A 126 -4.72 6.07 4.37
C ALA A 126 -5.90 5.09 4.40
N VAL A 127 -6.18 4.40 3.29
CA VAL A 127 -7.22 3.36 3.23
C VAL A 127 -6.90 2.20 4.16
N LEU A 128 -5.66 1.69 4.16
CA LEU A 128 -5.26 0.59 5.03
C LEU A 128 -5.32 0.98 6.52
N GLU A 129 -4.94 2.20 6.88
CA GLU A 129 -5.08 2.70 8.26
C GLU A 129 -6.55 2.80 8.67
N ALA A 130 -7.43 3.24 7.75
CA ALA A 130 -8.87 3.22 7.98
C ALA A 130 -9.43 1.80 8.11
N VAL A 131 -8.95 0.84 7.31
CA VAL A 131 -9.32 -0.58 7.42
C VAL A 131 -8.93 -1.13 8.79
N VAL A 132 -7.69 -0.92 9.24
CA VAL A 132 -7.24 -1.37 10.58
C VAL A 132 -8.12 -0.77 11.69
N ALA A 133 -8.47 0.51 11.59
CA ALA A 133 -9.31 1.19 12.58
C ALA A 133 -10.76 0.65 12.66
N HIS A 134 -11.25 -0.02 11.61
CA HIS A 134 -12.63 -0.50 11.50
C HIS A 134 -12.73 -2.03 11.34
N ALA A 135 -11.60 -2.73 11.34
CA ALA A 135 -11.57 -4.18 11.19
C ALA A 135 -12.17 -4.86 12.44
N PRO A 136 -12.97 -5.92 12.26
CA PRO A 136 -13.30 -6.82 13.35
C PRO A 136 -12.04 -7.32 14.06
N ARG A 137 -12.11 -7.56 15.37
CA ARG A 137 -11.00 -8.15 16.13
C ARG A 137 -10.52 -9.45 15.48
N GLY A 138 -9.21 -9.60 15.25
CA GLY A 138 -8.62 -10.79 14.64
C GLY A 138 -8.59 -10.78 13.10
N SER A 139 -8.85 -9.64 12.46
CA SER A 139 -8.88 -9.51 10.99
C SER A 139 -8.02 -8.37 10.43
N ALA A 140 -7.34 -7.57 11.25
CA ALA A 140 -6.48 -6.48 10.80
C ALA A 140 -5.06 -6.93 10.40
N ALA A 141 -4.62 -8.15 10.75
CA ALA A 141 -3.26 -8.64 10.47
C ALA A 141 -2.82 -8.49 9.00
N PRO A 142 -3.66 -8.80 7.98
CA PRO A 142 -3.29 -8.57 6.58
C PRO A 142 -3.08 -7.08 6.24
N ALA A 143 -3.91 -6.19 6.77
CA ALA A 143 -3.80 -4.75 6.53
C ALA A 143 -2.58 -4.16 7.26
N LEU A 144 -2.32 -4.61 8.50
CA LEU A 144 -1.12 -4.26 9.27
C LEU A 144 0.17 -4.71 8.57
N ALA A 145 0.18 -5.93 8.02
CA ALA A 145 1.32 -6.44 7.26
C ALA A 145 1.59 -5.64 5.97
N LEU A 146 0.56 -5.23 5.24
CA LEU A 146 0.71 -4.33 4.09
C LEU A 146 1.20 -2.94 4.49
N LEU A 147 0.73 -2.41 5.63
CA LEU A 147 1.23 -1.15 6.18
C LEU A 147 2.70 -1.23 6.61
N ALA A 148 3.11 -2.37 7.17
CA ALA A 148 4.51 -2.65 7.51
C ALA A 148 5.37 -2.69 6.24
N LEU A 149 4.93 -3.40 5.21
CA LEU A 149 5.60 -3.45 3.91
C LEU A 149 5.78 -2.04 3.32
N LEU A 150 4.72 -1.21 3.33
CA LEU A 150 4.79 0.15 2.82
C LEU A 150 5.76 1.02 3.62
N ALA A 151 5.76 0.92 4.95
CA ALA A 151 6.69 1.65 5.80
C ALA A 151 8.15 1.24 5.50
N TRP A 152 8.41 -0.08 5.46
CA TRP A 152 9.74 -0.61 5.13
C TRP A 152 10.19 -0.17 3.74
N TRP A 153 9.31 -0.24 2.73
CA TRP A 153 9.63 0.16 1.37
C TRP A 153 9.94 1.66 1.24
N HIS A 154 9.39 2.51 2.10
CA HIS A 154 9.76 3.95 2.19
C HIS A 154 11.02 4.21 3.02
N GLY A 155 11.69 3.17 3.52
CA GLY A 155 12.86 3.29 4.40
C GLY A 155 12.54 3.60 5.87
N ASP A 156 11.25 3.61 6.26
CA ASP A 156 10.83 3.81 7.65
C ASP A 156 10.79 2.48 8.41
N GLY A 157 11.98 1.98 8.77
CA GLY A 157 12.16 0.71 9.47
C GLY A 157 11.48 0.68 10.85
N GLY A 158 11.51 1.78 11.60
CA GLY A 158 10.89 1.86 12.93
C GLY A 158 9.36 1.70 12.86
N ARG A 159 8.71 2.37 11.90
CA ARG A 159 7.27 2.19 11.68
C ARG A 159 6.94 0.83 11.10
N ALA A 160 7.82 0.25 10.29
CA ALA A 160 7.66 -1.11 9.80
C ALA A 160 7.66 -2.12 10.95
N VAL A 161 8.65 -2.06 11.85
CA VAL A 161 8.76 -2.94 13.03
C VAL A 161 7.48 -2.88 13.87
N ARG A 162 7.02 -1.69 14.25
CA ARG A 162 5.78 -1.55 15.04
C ARG A 162 4.57 -2.21 14.35
N ARG A 163 4.44 -2.03 13.03
CA ARG A 163 3.33 -2.60 12.25
C ARG A 163 3.43 -4.13 12.12
N VAL A 164 4.64 -4.67 12.05
CA VAL A 164 4.88 -6.12 12.10
C VAL A 164 4.49 -6.69 13.46
N GLU A 165 4.89 -6.04 14.56
CA GLU A 165 4.52 -6.46 15.92
C GLU A 165 3.00 -6.46 16.11
N GLU A 166 2.31 -5.40 15.69
CA GLU A 166 0.85 -5.31 15.71
C GLU A 166 0.21 -6.45 14.89
N ALA A 167 0.72 -6.74 13.68
CA ALA A 167 0.21 -7.81 12.84
C ALA A 167 0.40 -9.20 13.47
N LEU A 168 1.57 -9.46 14.07
CA LEU A 168 1.89 -10.76 14.69
C LEU A 168 1.23 -10.95 16.05
N ALA A 169 0.91 -9.87 16.76
CA ALA A 169 0.08 -9.93 17.97
C ALA A 169 -1.35 -10.38 17.64
N GLU A 170 -1.85 -10.04 16.46
CA GLU A 170 -3.18 -10.44 15.99
C GLU A 170 -3.20 -11.82 15.33
N ASP A 171 -2.20 -12.13 14.49
CA ASP A 171 -1.99 -13.44 13.86
C ASP A 171 -0.49 -13.81 13.87
N PRO A 172 -0.04 -14.63 14.85
CA PRO A 172 1.36 -15.06 14.95
C PRO A 172 1.86 -15.90 13.75
N ALA A 173 0.94 -16.46 12.96
CA ALA A 173 1.24 -17.24 11.78
C ALA A 173 1.22 -16.41 10.48
N HIS A 174 0.98 -15.09 10.56
CA HIS A 174 0.81 -14.26 9.37
C HIS A 174 2.08 -14.22 8.52
N ARG A 175 2.08 -14.96 7.40
CA ARG A 175 3.27 -15.22 6.57
C ARG A 175 4.00 -13.94 6.15
N LEU A 176 3.28 -12.93 5.66
CA LEU A 176 3.90 -11.68 5.21
C LEU A 176 4.56 -10.92 6.37
N ALA A 177 3.92 -10.86 7.53
CA ALA A 177 4.49 -10.19 8.70
C ALA A 177 5.75 -10.91 9.20
N ARG A 178 5.77 -12.24 9.20
CA ARG A 178 6.97 -13.03 9.56
C ARG A 178 8.13 -12.84 8.58
N LEU A 179 7.83 -12.75 7.28
CA LEU A 179 8.83 -12.45 6.26
C LEU A 179 9.44 -11.06 6.46
N LEU A 180 8.60 -10.06 6.73
CA LEU A 180 9.05 -8.70 7.03
C LEU A 180 9.87 -8.63 8.33
N ALA A 181 9.43 -9.32 9.39
CA ALA A 181 10.19 -9.44 10.63
C ALA A 181 11.61 -9.96 10.37
N SER A 182 11.72 -11.05 9.61
CA SER A 182 13.01 -11.66 9.28
C SER A 182 13.91 -10.72 8.48
N ALA A 183 13.33 -9.95 7.53
CA ALA A 183 14.08 -8.97 6.74
C ALA A 183 14.56 -7.79 7.60
N LEU A 184 13.70 -7.29 8.48
CA LEU A 184 14.02 -6.19 9.40
C LEU A 184 15.09 -6.60 10.42
N ASP A 185 14.97 -7.79 11.01
CA ASP A 185 15.95 -8.34 11.97
C ASP A 185 17.32 -8.54 11.33
N ALA A 186 17.35 -8.95 10.06
CA ALA A 186 18.58 -9.09 9.28
C ALA A 186 19.14 -7.75 8.76
N GLY A 187 18.48 -6.63 9.05
CA GLY A 187 18.89 -5.31 8.57
C GLY A 187 18.85 -5.19 7.04
N VAL A 188 17.99 -5.94 6.36
CA VAL A 188 17.85 -5.90 4.90
C VAL A 188 17.02 -4.67 4.51
N PRO A 189 17.61 -3.66 3.83
CA PRO A 189 16.85 -2.53 3.33
C PRO A 189 16.15 -2.88 2.01
N PRO A 190 15.18 -2.07 1.55
CA PRO A 190 14.55 -2.21 0.24
C PRO A 190 15.57 -2.19 -0.90
N GLY A 191 15.22 -2.83 -2.02
CA GLY A 191 16.11 -2.97 -3.17
C GLY A 191 16.63 -1.62 -3.68
N TRP A 192 15.77 -0.61 -3.79
CA TRP A 192 16.16 0.71 -4.28
C TRP A 192 17.16 1.44 -3.35
N VAL A 193 17.11 1.19 -2.05
CA VAL A 193 18.08 1.76 -1.08
C VAL A 193 19.46 1.13 -1.27
N ARG A 194 19.53 -0.13 -1.72
CA ARG A 194 20.79 -0.83 -2.01
C ARG A 194 21.39 -0.44 -3.36
N ALA A 195 20.58 0.01 -4.30
CA ALA A 195 21.05 0.41 -5.63
C ALA A 195 21.89 1.70 -5.60
N ASP A 196 21.74 2.51 -4.54
CA ASP A 196 22.48 3.76 -4.33
C ASP A 196 23.84 3.57 -3.62
N VAL A 197 24.26 2.33 -3.35
CA VAL A 197 25.54 1.96 -2.70
C VAL A 197 26.45 1.24 -3.67
#